data_AF-A0A9N9CHW5-F1
#
_entry.id   AF-A0A9N9CHW5-F1
#
_cell.length_a   1.000
_cell.length_b   1.000
_cell.length_c   1.000
_cell.angle_alpha   90.00
_cell.angle_beta   90.00
_cell.angle_gamma   90.00
#
_symmetry.space_group_name_H-M   'P 1'
#
loop_
_entity.id
_entity.type
_entity.pdbx_description
1 polymer ?
#
loop_
_entity_poly.entity_id
_entity_poly.type
_entity_poly.pdbx_seq_one_letter_code
_entity_poly.pdbx_strand_id
1 'polypeptide(L)'
;MHMKDLELLVRLGLPHMEKELLDPLRSKLKELQDKIDEKKAKEMKTVNEDADVFKLYAQNKLEELYGAQMAVLLYEVFDVLLKENLYYYLEKYPDKYKEIDSDLKIDTITWVNLKKQYIFATIFVTEILSKGGGKEITASDLYQEIYKMFTDNEKDYQQLIKQFIDKNKTKFLPKLKKKERNQIILLHADYKEKIETLTTKPDHKFVEEVLNTDAGNLYHQKQTIIDIFFEEYKNWREKTFPDIINRLKPKFSDQRRWEKKVKEFDDIKKNIAQTEFLNVCNKIEEKYNL
;
A
#
# COMPACT_ATOMS: atom_id res chain seq x y z
N MET A 1 15.47 -46.78 30.25
CA MET A 1 14.02 -46.53 30.42
C MET A 1 13.75 -45.09 30.01
N HIS A 2 12.75 -44.81 29.17
CA HIS A 2 12.43 -43.43 28.78
C HIS A 2 11.48 -42.78 29.80
N MET A 3 11.44 -41.44 29.85
CA MET A 3 10.57 -40.70 30.78
C MET A 3 9.09 -41.12 30.70
N LYS A 4 8.60 -41.47 29.51
CA LYS A 4 7.23 -42.00 29.33
C LYS A 4 7.02 -43.34 30.03
N ASP A 5 8.02 -44.22 29.99
CA ASP A 5 7.95 -45.52 30.66
C ASP A 5 8.00 -45.34 32.17
N LEU A 6 8.80 -44.38 32.66
CA LEU A 6 8.87 -44.03 34.08
C LEU A 6 7.56 -43.38 34.57
N GLU A 7 6.96 -42.49 33.80
CA GLU A 7 5.61 -41.95 34.11
C GLU A 7 4.58 -43.06 34.21
N LEU A 8 4.61 -44.02 33.28
CA LEU A 8 3.70 -45.16 33.27
C LEU A 8 3.94 -46.05 34.50
N LEU A 9 5.20 -46.34 34.84
CA LEU A 9 5.59 -47.11 36.01
C LEU A 9 5.14 -46.42 37.30
N VAL A 10 5.32 -45.11 37.42
CA VAL A 10 4.85 -44.36 38.59
C VAL A 10 3.33 -44.36 38.68
N ARG A 11 2.61 -44.13 37.58
CA ARG A 11 1.14 -44.13 37.56
C ARG A 11 0.52 -45.47 37.89
N LEU A 12 1.07 -46.56 37.34
CA LEU A 12 0.49 -47.91 37.48
C LEU A 12 1.06 -48.67 38.68
N GLY A 13 2.35 -48.51 38.95
CA GLY A 13 3.07 -49.25 39.98
C GLY A 13 3.24 -48.50 41.31
N LEU A 14 3.28 -47.16 41.29
CA LEU A 14 3.47 -46.32 42.49
C LEU A 14 2.43 -45.17 42.59
N PRO A 15 1.11 -45.45 42.46
CA PRO A 15 0.09 -44.41 42.35
C PRO A 15 0.05 -43.46 43.56
N HIS A 16 0.38 -43.97 44.75
CA HIS A 16 0.43 -43.18 45.99
C HIS A 16 1.57 -42.15 46.02
N MET A 17 2.58 -42.28 45.16
CA MET A 17 3.70 -41.35 45.02
C MET A 17 3.60 -40.47 43.77
N GLU A 18 2.57 -40.65 42.94
CA GLU A 18 2.50 -40.01 41.62
C GLU A 18 2.65 -38.49 41.72
N LYS A 19 1.96 -37.86 42.66
CA LYS A 19 2.07 -36.41 42.87
C LYS A 19 3.49 -36.00 43.24
N GLU A 20 4.09 -36.68 44.22
CA GLU A 20 5.43 -36.35 44.70
C GLU A 20 6.52 -36.51 43.63
N LEU A 21 6.36 -37.52 42.76
CA LEU A 21 7.33 -37.87 41.73
C LEU A 21 7.10 -37.13 40.41
N LEU A 22 5.85 -36.96 39.98
CA LEU A 22 5.54 -36.40 38.65
C LEU A 22 5.11 -34.93 38.67
N ASP A 23 4.59 -34.40 39.77
CA ASP A 23 4.19 -32.98 39.82
C ASP A 23 5.37 -32.01 39.64
N PRO A 24 6.61 -32.28 40.12
CA PRO A 24 7.77 -31.45 39.82
C PRO A 24 8.06 -31.33 38.32
N LEU A 25 8.03 -32.46 37.59
CA LEU A 25 8.19 -32.47 36.13
C LEU A 25 7.05 -31.70 35.45
N ARG A 26 5.80 -31.98 35.81
CA ARG A 26 4.63 -31.30 35.24
C ARG A 26 4.69 -29.79 35.47
N SER A 27 5.11 -29.36 36.65
CA SER A 27 5.26 -27.94 37.01
C SER A 27 6.35 -27.28 36.18
N LYS A 28 7.54 -27.88 36.06
CA LYS A 28 8.63 -27.35 35.23
C LYS A 28 8.28 -27.27 33.75
N LEU A 29 7.57 -28.28 33.23
CA LEU A 29 7.08 -28.27 31.85
C LEU A 29 6.02 -27.19 31.62
N LYS A 30 5.12 -26.97 32.59
CA LYS A 30 4.12 -25.92 32.54
C LYS A 30 4.77 -24.53 32.58
N GLU A 31 5.72 -24.29 33.48
CA GLU A 31 6.47 -23.03 33.55
C GLU A 31 7.22 -22.73 32.25
N LEU A 32 7.80 -23.75 31.60
CA LEU A 32 8.43 -23.59 30.29
C LEU A 32 7.40 -23.16 29.24
N GLN A 33 6.22 -23.81 29.23
CA GLN A 33 5.14 -23.49 28.30
C GLN A 33 4.64 -22.05 28.51
N ASP A 34 4.43 -21.64 29.76
CA ASP A 34 4.00 -20.29 30.10
C ASP A 34 5.02 -19.24 29.61
N LYS A 35 6.33 -19.49 29.79
CA LYS A 35 7.40 -18.63 29.25
C LYS A 35 7.40 -18.54 27.72
N ILE A 36 7.12 -19.65 27.03
CA ILE A 36 7.03 -19.69 25.57
C ILE A 36 5.88 -18.79 25.11
N ASP A 37 4.72 -18.94 25.73
CA ASP A 37 3.52 -18.23 25.34
C ASP A 37 3.60 -16.73 25.67
N GLU A 38 4.22 -16.37 26.80
CA GLU A 38 4.53 -14.97 27.13
C GLU A 38 5.47 -14.34 26.09
N LYS A 39 6.51 -15.06 25.67
CA LYS A 39 7.45 -14.58 24.65
C LYS A 39 6.78 -14.41 23.29
N LYS A 40 5.91 -15.34 22.88
CA LYS A 40 5.08 -15.20 21.67
C LYS A 40 4.18 -13.98 21.74
N ALA A 41 3.49 -13.76 22.85
CA ALA A 41 2.61 -12.62 23.03
C ALA A 41 3.37 -11.29 22.94
N LYS A 42 4.53 -11.18 23.59
CA LYS A 42 5.39 -9.99 23.52
C LYS A 42 5.87 -9.71 22.10
N GLU A 43 6.34 -10.73 21.39
CA GLU A 43 6.80 -10.57 20.01
C GLU A 43 5.66 -10.19 19.07
N MET A 44 4.49 -10.82 19.19
CA MET A 44 3.30 -10.46 18.41
C MET A 44 2.88 -9.01 18.65
N LYS A 45 2.97 -8.55 19.91
CA LYS A 45 2.68 -7.16 20.26
C LYS A 45 3.66 -6.20 19.56
N THR A 46 4.96 -6.43 19.65
CA THR A 46 5.97 -5.60 18.97
C THR A 46 5.79 -5.60 17.46
N VAL A 47 5.44 -6.74 16.86
CA VAL A 47 5.14 -6.86 15.43
C VAL A 47 3.98 -5.97 15.02
N ASN A 48 2.89 -5.99 15.80
CA ASN A 48 1.73 -5.15 15.53
C ASN A 48 2.05 -3.66 15.69
N GLU A 49 2.80 -3.30 16.73
CA GLU A 49 3.26 -1.91 16.96
C GLU A 49 4.11 -1.40 15.79
N ASP A 50 5.08 -2.20 15.33
CA ASP A 50 5.90 -1.88 14.15
C ASP A 50 5.01 -1.72 12.90
N ALA A 51 4.05 -2.62 12.68
CA ALA A 51 3.12 -2.56 11.54
C ALA A 51 2.22 -1.32 11.55
N ASP A 52 1.78 -0.88 12.72
CA ASP A 52 1.01 0.36 12.87
C ASP A 52 1.85 1.59 12.50
N VAL A 53 3.14 1.61 12.83
CA VAL A 53 4.06 2.68 12.41
C VAL A 53 4.24 2.71 10.89
N PHE A 54 4.32 1.54 10.23
CA PHE A 54 4.39 1.48 8.76
C PHE A 54 3.14 2.00 8.07
N LYS A 55 1.97 1.56 8.55
CA LYS A 55 0.69 2.05 8.05
C LYS A 55 0.62 3.57 8.17
N LEU A 56 1.05 4.08 9.30
CA LEU A 56 1.04 5.48 9.61
C LEU A 56 2.01 6.29 8.73
N TYR A 57 3.23 5.80 8.54
CA TYR A 57 4.19 6.42 7.61
C TYR A 57 3.64 6.48 6.17
N ALA A 58 3.06 5.38 5.69
CA ALA A 58 2.52 5.33 4.33
C ALA A 58 1.30 6.25 4.16
N GLN A 59 0.46 6.41 5.19
CA GLN A 59 -0.60 7.42 5.22
C GLN A 59 -0.03 8.84 5.12
N ASN A 60 1.01 9.17 5.90
CA ASN A 60 1.66 10.46 5.84
C ASN A 60 2.30 10.73 4.48
N LYS A 61 2.93 9.72 3.88
CA LYS A 61 3.53 9.86 2.55
C LYS A 61 2.47 10.10 1.49
N LEU A 62 1.32 9.43 1.60
CA LEU A 62 0.18 9.67 0.73
C LEU A 62 -0.36 11.10 0.89
N GLU A 63 -0.41 11.62 2.11
CA GLU A 63 -0.81 13.01 2.40
C GLU A 63 0.24 14.03 1.92
N GLU A 64 1.53 13.73 2.02
CA GLU A 64 2.58 14.58 1.44
C GLU A 64 2.44 14.66 -0.09
N LEU A 65 2.17 13.53 -0.73
CA LEU A 65 2.08 13.44 -2.19
C LEU A 65 0.79 14.04 -2.73
N TYR A 66 -0.35 13.78 -2.08
CA TYR A 66 -1.67 14.12 -2.60
C TYR A 66 -2.48 15.01 -1.64
N GLY A 67 -2.14 15.06 -0.37
CA GLY A 67 -2.90 15.69 0.71
C GLY A 67 -3.06 17.20 0.54
N ALA A 68 -2.00 17.99 0.31
CA ALA A 68 -2.17 19.44 0.13
C ALA A 68 -3.11 19.81 -1.05
N GLN A 69 -3.18 18.95 -2.06
CA GLN A 69 -4.03 19.10 -3.24
C GLN A 69 -5.43 18.49 -3.03
N MET A 70 -5.61 17.63 -2.03
CA MET A 70 -6.80 16.81 -1.80
C MET A 70 -7.37 16.90 -0.37
N ALA A 71 -6.89 17.87 0.41
CA ALA A 71 -7.08 18.07 1.85
C ALA A 71 -8.48 18.51 2.29
N VAL A 72 -9.47 18.60 1.40
CA VAL A 72 -10.82 19.02 1.80
C VAL A 72 -11.51 18.00 2.74
N LEU A 73 -10.96 16.80 2.97
CA LEU A 73 -11.68 15.74 3.68
C LEU A 73 -10.93 14.98 4.80
N LEU A 74 -9.72 15.36 5.22
CA LEU A 74 -8.97 14.56 6.21
C LEU A 74 -8.34 15.43 7.30
N TYR A 75 -9.19 15.90 8.22
CA TYR A 75 -8.75 16.46 9.50
C TYR A 75 -8.96 15.41 10.60
N GLU A 76 -7.98 14.53 10.81
CA GLU A 76 -7.86 13.79 12.06
C GLU A 76 -6.38 13.70 12.46
N VAL A 77 -5.96 14.62 13.33
CA VAL A 77 -4.97 14.48 14.43
C VAL A 77 -3.74 13.58 14.16
N PHE A 78 -2.63 14.13 13.64
CA PHE A 78 -1.42 13.31 13.37
C PHE A 78 -0.04 13.90 13.69
N ASP A 79 0.09 14.94 14.52
CA ASP A 79 1.30 15.79 14.43
C ASP A 79 2.33 15.78 15.58
N VAL A 80 2.46 14.74 16.43
CA VAL A 80 3.55 14.77 17.45
C VAL A 80 4.25 13.43 17.71
N LEU A 81 3.54 12.31 17.84
CA LEU A 81 4.15 11.03 18.28
C LEU A 81 5.03 10.32 17.23
N LEU A 82 4.90 10.68 15.95
CA LEU A 82 5.61 10.05 14.82
C LEU A 82 7.07 10.50 14.69
N LYS A 83 7.35 11.79 14.87
CA LYS A 83 8.64 12.38 14.46
C LYS A 83 9.80 11.86 15.31
N GLU A 84 9.61 11.67 16.62
CA GLU A 84 10.68 11.20 17.51
C GLU A 84 11.02 9.72 17.30
N ASN A 85 10.07 8.89 16.87
CA ASN A 85 10.28 7.46 16.67
C ASN A 85 10.58 7.06 15.22
N LEU A 86 10.33 7.92 14.22
CA LEU A 86 10.50 7.56 12.80
C LEU A 86 11.92 7.10 12.45
N TYR A 87 12.94 7.76 13.02
CA TYR A 87 14.35 7.44 12.76
C TYR A 87 14.70 6.00 13.16
N TYR A 88 14.21 5.55 14.32
CA TYR A 88 14.42 4.18 14.79
C TYR A 88 13.87 3.14 13.78
N TYR A 89 12.67 3.38 13.26
CA TYR A 89 12.05 2.44 12.31
C TYR A 89 12.70 2.50 10.92
N LEU A 90 13.10 3.69 10.46
CA LEU A 90 13.86 3.89 9.22
C LEU A 90 15.17 3.10 9.24
N GLU A 91 15.90 3.09 10.36
CA GLU A 91 17.10 2.26 10.53
C GLU A 91 16.79 0.76 10.63
N LYS A 92 15.69 0.41 11.31
CA LYS A 92 15.30 -1.00 11.52
C LYS A 92 14.85 -1.71 10.25
N TYR A 93 14.26 -0.98 9.30
CA TYR A 93 13.67 -1.56 8.08
C TYR A 93 13.83 -0.69 6.82
N PRO A 94 15.04 -0.29 6.43
CA PRO A 94 15.27 0.69 5.37
C PRO A 94 14.66 0.29 4.01
N ASP A 95 14.64 -1.01 3.69
CA ASP A 95 14.09 -1.50 2.42
C ASP A 95 12.56 -1.37 2.35
N LYS A 96 11.86 -1.51 3.47
CA LYS A 96 10.39 -1.39 3.52
C LYS A 96 9.92 0.03 3.22
N TYR A 97 10.68 1.04 3.61
CA TYR A 97 10.38 2.43 3.28
C TYR A 97 10.54 2.72 1.78
N LYS A 98 11.56 2.14 1.14
CA LYS A 98 11.72 2.25 -0.31
C LYS A 98 10.57 1.55 -1.06
N GLU A 99 10.10 0.41 -0.56
CA GLU A 99 8.91 -0.27 -1.10
C GLU A 99 7.64 0.60 -0.98
N ILE A 100 7.45 1.30 0.15
CA ILE A 100 6.34 2.24 0.33
C ILE A 100 6.41 3.34 -0.74
N ASP A 101 7.56 3.98 -0.92
CA ASP A 101 7.71 5.06 -1.92
C ASP A 101 7.45 4.57 -3.36
N SER A 102 7.78 3.31 -3.68
CA SER A 102 7.52 2.76 -5.01
C SER A 102 6.06 2.35 -5.23
N ASP A 103 5.39 1.87 -4.17
CA ASP A 103 4.06 1.25 -4.24
C ASP A 103 2.91 2.27 -4.07
N LEU A 104 3.18 3.47 -3.54
CA LEU A 104 2.19 4.55 -3.39
C LEU A 104 1.94 5.32 -4.69
N LYS A 105 1.60 4.60 -5.76
CA LYS A 105 1.26 5.14 -7.08
C LYS A 105 -0.16 4.74 -7.48
N ILE A 106 -0.89 5.64 -8.14
CA ILE A 106 -2.24 5.36 -8.62
C ILE A 106 -2.10 4.78 -10.02
N ASP A 107 -2.03 3.45 -10.11
CA ASP A 107 -1.77 2.72 -11.35
C ASP A 107 -3.02 2.08 -11.98
N THR A 108 -4.21 2.54 -11.57
CA THR A 108 -5.47 2.04 -12.15
C THR A 108 -5.55 2.38 -13.63
N ILE A 109 -6.15 1.48 -14.42
CA ILE A 109 -6.38 1.71 -15.85
C ILE A 109 -7.18 3.00 -16.06
N THR A 110 -8.16 3.27 -15.20
CA THR A 110 -8.96 4.50 -15.22
C THR A 110 -8.10 5.73 -15.01
N TRP A 111 -7.24 5.76 -13.99
CA TRP A 111 -6.35 6.89 -13.71
C TRP A 111 -5.40 7.16 -14.88
N VAL A 112 -4.78 6.11 -15.41
CA VAL A 112 -3.90 6.20 -16.58
C VAL A 112 -4.65 6.78 -17.78
N ASN A 113 -5.88 6.33 -18.03
CA ASN A 113 -6.70 6.85 -19.12
C ASN A 113 -7.08 8.32 -18.90
N LEU A 114 -7.48 8.72 -17.69
CA LEU A 114 -7.78 10.11 -17.36
C LEU A 114 -6.57 11.03 -17.60
N LYS A 115 -5.37 10.62 -17.20
CA LYS A 115 -4.12 11.37 -17.51
C LYS A 115 -3.92 11.51 -19.01
N LYS A 116 -4.04 10.40 -19.76
CA LYS A 116 -3.88 10.41 -21.22
C LYS A 116 -4.90 11.30 -21.92
N GLN A 117 -6.15 11.31 -21.44
CA GLN A 117 -7.24 12.17 -21.94
C GLN A 117 -6.90 13.64 -21.69
N TYR A 118 -6.53 14.00 -20.47
CA TYR A 118 -6.16 15.37 -20.12
C TYR A 118 -4.99 15.86 -20.96
N ILE A 119 -3.90 15.08 -21.03
CA ILE A 119 -2.70 15.45 -21.79
C ILE A 119 -3.03 15.64 -23.26
N PHE A 120 -3.79 14.71 -23.85
CA PHE A 120 -4.23 14.83 -25.24
C PHE A 120 -5.03 16.11 -25.47
N ALA A 121 -6.04 16.35 -24.63
CA ALA A 121 -6.92 17.49 -24.74
C ALA A 121 -6.15 18.81 -24.61
N THR A 122 -5.26 18.91 -23.63
CA THR A 122 -4.40 20.09 -23.43
C THR A 122 -3.46 20.33 -24.60
N ILE A 123 -2.78 19.31 -25.12
CA ILE A 123 -1.92 19.45 -26.31
C ILE A 123 -2.74 19.94 -27.50
N PHE A 124 -3.91 19.33 -27.74
CA PHE A 124 -4.78 19.71 -28.85
C PHE A 124 -5.22 21.17 -28.75
N VAL A 125 -5.62 21.61 -27.55
CA VAL A 125 -6.03 23.00 -27.29
C VAL A 125 -4.87 23.97 -27.49
N THR A 126 -3.68 23.67 -26.97
CA THR A 126 -2.49 24.52 -27.17
C THR A 126 -2.13 24.64 -28.66
N GLU A 127 -2.24 23.57 -29.43
CA GLU A 127 -1.97 23.58 -30.88
C GLU A 127 -2.99 24.42 -31.67
N ILE A 128 -4.28 24.33 -31.33
CA ILE A 128 -5.30 25.19 -31.96
C ILE A 128 -5.09 26.66 -31.58
N LEU A 129 -4.84 26.96 -30.30
CA LEU A 129 -4.61 28.32 -29.84
C LEU A 129 -3.40 28.95 -30.51
N SER A 130 -2.27 28.25 -30.55
CA SER A 130 -1.02 28.76 -31.16
C SER A 130 -1.10 28.97 -32.67
N LYS A 131 -1.98 28.24 -33.39
CA LYS A 131 -2.09 28.29 -34.85
C LYS A 131 -3.26 29.10 -35.39
N GLY A 132 -4.12 29.66 -34.52
CA GLY A 132 -5.26 30.48 -34.96
C GLY A 132 -6.21 30.95 -33.85
N GLY A 133 -5.90 30.70 -32.58
CA GLY A 133 -6.65 31.24 -31.45
C GLY A 133 -6.39 32.74 -31.31
N GLY A 134 -7.42 33.55 -31.51
CA GLY A 134 -7.29 34.99 -31.33
C GLY A 134 -8.43 35.84 -31.91
N LYS A 135 -9.23 35.32 -32.85
CA LYS A 135 -10.40 36.06 -33.38
C LYS A 135 -11.71 35.27 -33.40
N GLU A 136 -11.71 33.97 -33.71
CA GLU A 136 -12.95 33.16 -33.86
C GLU A 136 -13.04 31.90 -32.98
N ILE A 137 -11.95 31.55 -32.29
CA ILE A 137 -11.87 30.42 -31.36
C ILE A 137 -11.30 30.96 -30.07
N THR A 138 -12.09 30.93 -29.01
CA THR A 138 -11.66 31.37 -27.68
C THR A 138 -11.08 30.19 -26.90
N ALA A 139 -10.24 30.48 -25.90
CA ALA A 139 -9.81 29.47 -24.93
C ALA A 139 -11.02 28.80 -24.25
N SER A 140 -12.09 29.56 -24.01
CA SER A 140 -13.34 29.06 -23.43
C SER A 140 -13.99 27.98 -24.30
N ASP A 141 -14.11 28.22 -25.62
CA ASP A 141 -14.68 27.24 -26.56
C ASP A 141 -13.92 25.91 -26.56
N LEU A 142 -12.60 25.98 -26.39
CA LEU A 142 -11.71 24.83 -26.40
C LEU A 142 -11.79 24.06 -25.08
N TYR A 143 -11.79 24.75 -23.94
CA TYR A 143 -12.00 24.12 -22.63
C TYR A 143 -13.37 23.46 -22.50
N GLN A 144 -14.43 24.01 -23.11
CA GLN A 144 -15.72 23.33 -23.16
C GLN A 144 -15.65 21.99 -23.91
N GLU A 145 -14.82 21.86 -24.94
CA GLU A 145 -14.64 20.58 -25.60
C GLU A 145 -13.76 19.63 -24.77
N ILE A 146 -12.73 20.13 -24.05
CA ILE A 146 -12.01 19.33 -23.06
C ILE A 146 -13.02 18.75 -22.05
N TYR A 147 -13.87 19.60 -21.46
CA TYR A 147 -14.90 19.17 -20.51
C TYR A 147 -15.81 18.09 -21.08
N LYS A 148 -16.31 18.25 -22.31
CA LYS A 148 -17.17 17.25 -22.96
C LYS A 148 -16.48 15.90 -23.13
N MET A 149 -15.16 15.88 -23.33
CA MET A 149 -14.37 14.66 -23.41
C MET A 149 -14.35 13.90 -22.08
N PHE A 150 -14.35 14.61 -20.94
CA PHE A 150 -14.35 14.02 -19.60
C PHE A 150 -15.74 13.57 -19.14
N THR A 151 -16.80 14.17 -19.66
CA THR A 151 -18.18 13.76 -19.38
C THR A 151 -18.76 12.82 -20.44
N ASP A 152 -17.95 12.39 -21.41
CA ASP A 152 -18.36 11.43 -22.42
C ASP A 152 -18.49 10.04 -21.79
N ASN A 153 -19.46 9.25 -22.26
CA ASN A 153 -19.70 7.90 -21.76
C ASN A 153 -18.81 6.86 -22.45
N GLU A 154 -18.05 7.25 -23.48
CA GLU A 154 -17.09 6.38 -24.17
C GLU A 154 -15.95 5.98 -23.24
N LYS A 155 -15.77 4.67 -23.07
CA LYS A 155 -14.77 4.08 -22.17
C LYS A 155 -13.48 3.72 -22.91
N ASP A 156 -13.55 3.50 -24.23
CA ASP A 156 -12.37 3.25 -25.04
C ASP A 156 -11.67 4.58 -25.35
N TYR A 157 -10.46 4.75 -24.81
CA TYR A 157 -9.66 5.96 -24.98
C TYR A 157 -9.36 6.29 -26.46
N GLN A 158 -9.09 5.28 -27.29
CA GLN A 158 -8.78 5.50 -28.71
C GLN A 158 -10.03 5.96 -29.47
N GLN A 159 -11.18 5.36 -29.15
CA GLN A 159 -12.47 5.74 -29.72
C GLN A 159 -12.88 7.14 -29.27
N LEU A 160 -12.70 7.48 -28.00
CA LEU A 160 -12.96 8.81 -27.45
C LEU A 160 -12.10 9.88 -28.15
N ILE A 161 -10.81 9.63 -28.34
CA ILE A 161 -9.92 10.53 -29.09
C ILE A 161 -10.41 10.70 -30.52
N LYS A 162 -10.76 9.60 -31.21
CA LYS A 162 -11.23 9.66 -32.59
C LYS A 162 -12.50 10.52 -32.70
N GLN A 163 -13.47 10.30 -31.82
CA GLN A 163 -14.71 11.07 -31.77
C GLN A 163 -14.45 12.56 -31.48
N PHE A 164 -13.60 12.84 -30.49
CA PHE A 164 -13.20 14.21 -30.16
C PHE A 164 -12.56 14.90 -31.37
N ILE A 165 -11.64 14.23 -32.06
CA ILE A 165 -10.99 14.76 -33.25
C ILE A 165 -12.02 15.01 -34.35
N ASP A 166 -12.85 14.02 -34.68
CA ASP A 166 -13.79 14.12 -35.80
C ASP A 166 -14.82 15.23 -35.58
N LYS A 167 -15.27 15.41 -34.33
CA LYS A 167 -16.13 16.53 -33.93
C LYS A 167 -15.42 17.89 -34.03
N ASN A 168 -14.16 17.97 -33.61
CA ASN A 168 -13.41 19.22 -33.65
C ASN A 168 -12.85 19.55 -35.05
N LYS A 169 -12.71 18.55 -35.93
CA LYS A 169 -12.41 18.70 -37.37
C LYS A 169 -13.47 19.51 -38.10
N THR A 170 -14.73 19.41 -37.71
CA THR A 170 -15.84 20.14 -38.34
C THR A 170 -16.09 21.48 -37.65
N LYS A 171 -15.80 21.60 -36.35
CA LYS A 171 -16.06 22.82 -35.57
C LYS A 171 -14.94 23.88 -35.66
N PHE A 172 -13.68 23.46 -35.53
CA PHE A 172 -12.55 24.38 -35.36
C PHE A 172 -11.60 24.41 -36.55
N LEU A 173 -11.27 23.25 -37.13
CA LEU A 173 -10.33 23.21 -38.25
C LEU A 173 -10.75 24.01 -39.50
N PRO A 174 -12.05 24.20 -39.84
CA PRO A 174 -12.43 25.05 -40.97
C PRO A 174 -12.14 26.54 -40.74
N LYS A 175 -11.97 26.96 -39.49
CA LYS A 175 -11.63 28.34 -39.11
C LYS A 175 -10.11 28.61 -39.19
N LEU A 176 -9.31 27.58 -39.45
CA LEU A 176 -7.85 27.66 -39.58
C LEU A 176 -7.45 27.67 -41.07
N LYS A 177 -6.27 28.23 -41.39
CA LYS A 177 -5.75 28.18 -42.76
C LYS A 177 -5.42 26.73 -43.14
N LYS A 178 -5.53 26.41 -44.44
CA LYS A 178 -5.28 25.06 -44.99
C LYS A 178 -3.95 24.44 -44.53
N LYS A 179 -2.88 25.24 -44.43
CA LYS A 179 -1.56 24.78 -43.95
C LYS A 179 -1.56 24.39 -42.47
N GLU A 180 -2.21 25.20 -41.62
CA GLU A 180 -2.34 24.96 -40.18
C GLU A 180 -3.22 23.71 -39.91
N ARG A 181 -4.34 23.59 -40.64
CA ARG A 181 -5.22 22.42 -40.61
C ARG A 181 -4.49 21.13 -40.95
N ASN A 182 -3.72 21.12 -42.04
CA ASN A 182 -2.98 19.92 -42.47
C ASN A 182 -1.90 19.52 -41.45
N GLN A 183 -1.27 20.49 -40.79
CA GLN A 183 -0.29 20.20 -39.73
C GLN A 183 -0.94 19.60 -38.48
N ILE A 184 -2.09 20.11 -38.04
CA ILE A 184 -2.82 19.53 -36.89
C ILE A 184 -3.26 18.10 -37.18
N ILE A 185 -3.71 17.82 -38.42
CA ILE A 185 -4.11 16.47 -38.83
C ILE A 185 -2.92 15.50 -38.87
N LEU A 186 -1.74 15.94 -39.31
CA LEU A 186 -0.52 15.12 -39.37
C LEU A 186 0.07 14.85 -37.98
N LEU A 187 -0.01 15.80 -37.05
CA LEU A 187 0.45 15.66 -35.66
C LEU A 187 -0.26 14.55 -34.88
N HIS A 188 -1.41 14.06 -35.35
CA HIS A 188 -2.09 12.94 -34.72
C HIS A 188 -1.27 11.64 -34.71
N ALA A 189 -0.40 11.44 -35.70
CA ALA A 189 0.51 10.29 -35.70
C ALA A 189 1.53 10.36 -34.56
N ASP A 190 1.95 11.58 -34.17
CA ASP A 190 3.00 11.83 -33.18
C ASP A 190 2.46 12.01 -31.74
N TYR A 191 1.14 12.19 -31.57
CA TYR A 191 0.56 12.39 -30.24
C TYR A 191 0.74 11.18 -29.34
N LYS A 192 0.75 9.97 -29.89
CA LYS A 192 0.89 8.76 -29.08
C LYS A 192 2.18 8.78 -28.27
N GLU A 193 3.32 9.03 -28.91
CA GLU A 193 4.64 9.08 -28.26
C GLU A 193 4.74 10.23 -27.26
N LYS A 194 4.20 11.40 -27.61
CA LYS A 194 4.18 12.58 -26.73
C LYS A 194 3.33 12.34 -25.48
N ILE A 195 2.17 11.69 -25.63
CA ILE A 195 1.28 11.34 -24.52
C ILE A 195 1.92 10.27 -23.63
N GLU A 196 2.51 9.24 -24.21
CA GLU A 196 3.24 8.20 -23.48
C GLU A 196 4.38 8.81 -22.67
N THR A 197 5.14 9.75 -23.25
CA THR A 197 6.22 10.44 -22.54
C THR A 197 5.69 11.28 -21.38
N LEU A 198 4.63 12.07 -21.60
CA LEU A 198 4.07 12.96 -20.58
C LEU A 198 3.31 12.21 -19.47
N THR A 199 2.81 11.00 -19.74
CA THR A 199 2.13 10.18 -18.72
C THR A 199 3.09 9.56 -17.71
N THR A 200 4.40 9.52 -18.01
CA THR A 200 5.44 9.06 -17.07
C THR A 200 5.68 10.03 -15.91
N LYS A 201 5.14 11.26 -15.99
CA LYS A 201 5.20 12.25 -14.91
C LYS A 201 4.56 11.71 -13.63
N PRO A 202 5.18 11.91 -12.45
CA PRO A 202 4.57 11.53 -11.17
C PRO A 202 3.17 12.12 -10.98
N ASP A 203 2.27 11.32 -10.41
CA ASP A 203 0.84 11.67 -10.32
C ASP A 203 0.58 12.95 -9.54
N HIS A 204 1.28 13.17 -8.42
CA HIS A 204 1.17 14.41 -7.63
C HIS A 204 1.50 15.68 -8.46
N LYS A 205 2.56 15.64 -9.27
CA LYS A 205 2.93 16.76 -10.15
C LYS A 205 1.91 16.97 -11.25
N PHE A 206 1.35 15.89 -11.77
CA PHE A 206 0.29 15.96 -12.78
C PHE A 206 -0.97 16.61 -12.19
N VAL A 207 -1.41 16.20 -11.00
CA VAL A 207 -2.57 16.78 -10.31
C VAL A 207 -2.35 18.27 -10.01
N GLU A 208 -1.15 18.64 -9.54
CA GLU A 208 -0.77 20.04 -9.33
C GLU A 208 -0.89 20.88 -10.61
N GLU A 209 -0.47 20.35 -11.77
CA GLU A 209 -0.63 21.03 -13.06
C GLU A 209 -2.10 21.22 -13.45
N VAL A 210 -2.94 20.19 -13.26
CA VAL A 210 -4.38 20.27 -13.52
C VAL A 210 -5.03 21.35 -12.63
N LEU A 211 -4.66 21.39 -11.35
CA LEU A 211 -5.17 22.37 -10.39
C LEU A 211 -4.69 23.80 -10.67
N ASN A 212 -3.45 23.98 -11.12
CA ASN A 212 -2.86 25.29 -11.37
C ASN A 212 -3.19 25.87 -12.76
N THR A 213 -3.84 25.09 -13.62
CA THR A 213 -4.22 25.53 -14.96
C THR A 213 -5.26 26.66 -14.91
N ASP A 214 -4.99 27.79 -15.60
CA ASP A 214 -5.95 28.90 -15.69
C ASP A 214 -7.14 28.53 -16.59
N ALA A 215 -8.34 28.59 -16.01
CA ALA A 215 -9.60 28.29 -16.70
C ALA A 215 -10.48 29.55 -16.93
N GLY A 216 -10.03 30.74 -16.50
CA GLY A 216 -10.83 31.97 -16.57
C GLY A 216 -12.25 31.77 -16.04
N ASN A 217 -13.26 32.05 -16.87
CA ASN A 217 -14.68 31.95 -16.51
C ASN A 217 -15.24 30.51 -16.47
N LEU A 218 -14.43 29.47 -16.72
CA LEU A 218 -14.85 28.08 -16.78
C LEU A 218 -14.54 27.29 -15.50
N TYR A 219 -14.65 27.97 -14.35
CA TYR A 219 -14.38 27.41 -13.03
C TYR A 219 -15.16 26.11 -12.79
N HIS A 220 -16.46 26.07 -13.11
CA HIS A 220 -17.30 24.89 -12.92
C HIS A 220 -16.81 23.67 -13.73
N GLN A 221 -16.46 23.86 -15.00
CA GLN A 221 -15.97 22.79 -15.87
C GLN A 221 -14.62 22.26 -15.40
N LYS A 222 -13.71 23.17 -15.01
CA LYS A 222 -12.43 22.80 -14.41
C LYS A 222 -12.66 22.00 -13.13
N GLN A 223 -13.56 22.45 -12.26
CA GLN A 223 -13.90 21.77 -11.03
C GLN A 223 -14.45 20.37 -11.30
N THR A 224 -15.32 20.16 -12.29
CA THR A 224 -15.81 18.83 -12.65
C THR A 224 -14.69 17.89 -13.11
N ILE A 225 -13.74 18.36 -13.92
CA ILE A 225 -12.60 17.52 -14.34
C ILE A 225 -11.78 17.11 -13.11
N ILE A 226 -11.53 18.08 -12.23
CA ILE A 226 -10.84 17.85 -10.96
C ILE A 226 -11.61 16.82 -10.10
N ASP A 227 -12.93 16.95 -9.99
CA ASP A 227 -13.80 16.04 -9.21
C ASP A 227 -13.74 14.60 -9.74
N ILE A 228 -13.60 14.40 -11.06
CA ILE A 228 -13.43 13.07 -11.67
C ILE A 228 -12.10 12.43 -11.24
N PHE A 229 -11.00 13.18 -11.25
CA PHE A 229 -9.73 12.69 -10.71
C PHE A 229 -9.84 12.39 -9.21
N PHE A 230 -10.55 13.24 -8.46
CA PHE A 230 -10.81 13.03 -7.04
C PHE A 230 -11.57 11.74 -6.75
N GLU A 231 -12.61 11.45 -7.52
CA GLU A 231 -13.42 10.25 -7.36
C GLU A 231 -12.59 9.00 -7.63
N GLU A 232 -11.76 9.00 -8.68
CA GLU A 232 -10.88 7.87 -8.96
C GLU A 232 -9.80 7.70 -7.88
N TYR A 233 -9.21 8.78 -7.37
CA TYR A 233 -8.31 8.72 -6.23
C TYR A 233 -8.98 8.12 -4.99
N LYS A 234 -10.20 8.57 -4.66
CA LYS A 234 -10.97 8.05 -3.53
C LYS A 234 -11.25 6.56 -3.70
N ASN A 235 -11.66 6.15 -4.90
CA ASN A 235 -11.86 4.74 -5.24
C ASN A 235 -10.58 3.91 -5.05
N TRP A 236 -9.44 4.40 -5.55
CA TRP A 236 -8.15 3.72 -5.36
C TRP A 236 -7.75 3.65 -3.88
N ARG A 237 -7.93 4.74 -3.13
CA ARG A 237 -7.62 4.83 -1.69
C ARG A 237 -8.50 3.89 -0.86
N GLU A 238 -9.75 3.70 -1.23
CA GLU A 238 -10.66 2.81 -0.51
C GLU A 238 -10.43 1.34 -0.88
N LYS A 239 -10.13 1.03 -2.14
CA LYS A 239 -10.10 -0.36 -2.65
C LYS A 239 -8.70 -0.96 -2.74
N THR A 240 -7.67 -0.16 -3.03
CA THR A 240 -6.33 -0.66 -3.38
C THR A 240 -5.30 -0.33 -2.29
N PHE A 241 -5.35 0.88 -1.74
CA PHE A 241 -4.41 1.32 -0.70
C PHE A 241 -4.38 0.40 0.54
N PRO A 242 -5.51 -0.12 1.09
CA PRO A 242 -5.46 -1.04 2.23
C PRO A 242 -4.66 -2.32 1.95
N ASP A 243 -4.73 -2.84 0.73
CA ASP A 243 -3.99 -4.04 0.32
C ASP A 243 -2.50 -3.76 0.15
N ILE A 244 -2.15 -2.59 -0.39
CA ILE A 244 -0.76 -2.10 -0.44
C ILE A 244 -0.19 -2.03 0.97
N ILE A 245 -0.90 -1.39 1.91
CA ILE A 245 -0.49 -1.33 3.31
C ILE A 245 -0.34 -2.73 3.91
N ASN A 246 -1.32 -3.61 3.69
CA ASN A 246 -1.26 -4.98 4.21
C ASN A 246 -0.09 -5.79 3.65
N ARG A 247 0.33 -5.54 2.40
CA ARG A 247 1.51 -6.16 1.79
C ARG A 247 2.82 -5.60 2.37
N LEU A 248 2.85 -4.30 2.62
CA LEU A 248 4.02 -3.56 3.11
C LEU A 248 4.23 -3.70 4.62
N LYS A 249 3.18 -4.08 5.37
CA LYS A 249 3.34 -4.55 6.74
C LYS A 249 4.51 -5.53 6.73
N PRO A 250 5.49 -5.37 7.63
CA PRO A 250 6.55 -6.35 7.72
C PRO A 250 5.85 -7.69 7.93
N LYS A 251 5.90 -8.54 6.90
CA LYS A 251 5.72 -9.96 7.08
C LYS A 251 6.95 -10.30 7.87
N PHE A 252 6.86 -10.15 9.18
CA PHE A 252 7.98 -10.44 10.03
C PHE A 252 8.38 -11.86 9.65
N SER A 253 9.55 -11.96 9.00
CA SER A 253 10.50 -12.99 9.31
C SER A 253 10.31 -13.23 10.80
N ASP A 254 9.63 -14.30 11.17
CA ASP A 254 10.38 -15.51 11.20
C ASP A 254 9.50 -16.73 11.42
N GLN A 255 9.01 -17.31 10.33
CA GLN A 255 8.84 -18.75 10.40
C GLN A 255 10.19 -19.41 10.78
N ARG A 256 11.34 -18.88 10.31
CA ARG A 256 12.69 -19.42 10.61
C ARG A 256 13.23 -19.17 12.03
N ARG A 257 13.15 -17.97 12.60
CA ARG A 257 13.47 -17.71 14.04
C ARG A 257 12.41 -18.31 14.97
N TRP A 258 11.14 -18.46 14.58
CA TRP A 258 10.22 -19.29 15.36
C TRP A 258 10.59 -20.76 15.28
N GLU A 259 10.91 -21.32 14.12
CA GLU A 259 11.44 -22.68 13.97
C GLU A 259 12.72 -22.88 14.79
N LYS A 260 13.63 -21.89 14.82
CA LYS A 260 14.83 -21.92 15.64
C LYS A 260 14.51 -21.89 17.14
N LYS A 261 13.59 -21.04 17.56
CA LYS A 261 13.11 -20.99 18.96
C LYS A 261 12.36 -22.25 19.36
N VAL A 262 11.57 -22.84 18.47
CA VAL A 262 10.88 -24.13 18.68
C VAL A 262 11.92 -25.22 18.94
N LYS A 263 12.98 -25.28 18.15
CA LYS A 263 14.11 -26.20 18.41
C LYS A 263 14.77 -25.95 19.77
N GLU A 264 15.06 -24.70 20.11
CA GLU A 264 15.61 -24.34 21.43
C GLU A 264 14.69 -24.79 22.57
N PHE A 265 13.38 -24.61 22.43
CA PHE A 265 12.40 -25.05 23.43
C PHE A 265 12.29 -26.57 23.53
N ASP A 266 12.36 -27.29 22.41
CA ASP A 266 12.39 -28.76 22.40
C ASP A 266 13.63 -29.31 23.12
N ASP A 267 14.78 -28.67 22.95
CA ASP A 267 16.01 -29.07 23.64
C ASP A 267 15.94 -28.77 25.15
N ILE A 268 15.38 -27.63 25.54
CA ILE A 268 15.12 -27.33 26.96
C ILE A 268 14.13 -28.35 27.56
N LYS A 269 13.08 -28.71 26.83
CA LYS A 269 12.09 -29.70 27.26
C LYS A 269 12.72 -31.08 27.49
N LYS A 270 13.62 -31.52 26.59
CA LYS A 270 14.39 -32.76 26.76
C LYS A 270 15.29 -32.71 27.99
N ASN A 271 15.99 -31.60 28.21
CA ASN A 271 16.86 -31.44 29.38
C ASN A 271 16.08 -31.47 30.70
N ILE A 272 14.91 -30.81 30.76
CA ILE A 272 14.00 -30.88 31.91
C ILE A 272 13.57 -32.34 32.15
N ALA A 273 13.12 -33.04 31.09
CA ALA A 273 12.68 -34.42 31.22
C ALA A 273 13.80 -35.37 31.69
N GLN A 274 15.03 -35.19 31.20
CA GLN A 274 16.18 -35.99 31.64
C GLN A 274 16.56 -35.72 33.09
N THR A 275 16.57 -34.46 33.50
CA THR A 275 16.89 -34.07 34.88
C THR A 275 15.87 -34.64 35.86
N GLU A 276 14.58 -34.51 35.53
CA GLU A 276 13.52 -35.03 36.39
C GLU A 276 13.45 -36.56 36.38
N PHE A 277 13.77 -37.21 35.26
CA PHE A 277 13.91 -38.66 35.21
C PHE A 277 14.91 -39.16 36.27
N LEU A 278 16.09 -38.54 36.35
CA LEU A 278 17.10 -38.88 37.34
C LEU A 278 16.60 -38.61 38.78
N ASN A 279 15.93 -37.48 39.01
CA ASN A 279 15.38 -37.16 40.33
C ASN A 279 14.33 -38.18 40.78
N VAL A 280 13.46 -38.63 39.88
CA VAL A 280 12.45 -39.65 40.19
C VAL A 280 13.09 -41.01 40.47
N CYS A 281 14.09 -41.42 39.67
CA CYS A 281 14.86 -42.63 39.94
C CYS A 281 15.51 -42.60 41.32
N ASN A 282 16.25 -41.54 41.64
CA ASN A 282 16.91 -41.39 42.94
C ASN A 282 15.91 -41.45 44.10
N LYS A 283 14.76 -40.77 43.99
CA LYS A 283 13.72 -40.80 45.03
C LYS A 283 13.11 -42.19 45.23
N ILE A 284 12.96 -42.98 44.16
CA ILE A 284 12.47 -44.35 44.25
C ILE A 284 13.55 -45.23 44.91
N GLU A 285 14.80 -45.12 44.47
CA GLU A 285 15.94 -45.87 45.01
C GLU A 285 16.14 -45.60 46.51
N GLU A 286 16.14 -44.33 46.93
CA GLU A 286 16.23 -43.92 48.33
C GLU A 286 15.08 -44.49 49.19
N LYS A 287 13.85 -44.51 48.66
CA LYS A 287 12.68 -44.97 49.42
C LYS A 287 12.65 -46.48 49.59
N TYR A 288 13.14 -47.23 48.61
CA TYR A 288 13.09 -48.68 48.61
C TYR A 288 14.45 -49.34 48.92
N ASN A 289 15.49 -48.55 49.24
CA ASN A 289 16.87 -49.01 49.47
C ASN A 289 17.37 -49.93 48.35
N LEU A 290 17.11 -49.54 47.11
CA LEU A 290 17.56 -50.26 45.91
C LEU A 290 18.98 -49.85 45.50
#